data_AF-A0A5R2MYD3-F1
#
_entry.id   AF-A0A5R2MYD3-F1
#
_cell.length_a   1.000
_cell.length_b   1.000
_cell.length_c   1.000
_cell.angle_alpha   90.00
_cell.angle_beta   90.00
_cell.angle_gamma   90.00
#
_symmetry.space_group_name_H-M   'P 1'
#
loop_
_entity.id
_entity.type
_entity.pdbx_description
1 polymer ?
#
loop_
_entity_poly.entity_id
_entity_poly.type
_entity_poly.pdbx_seq_one_letter_code
_entity_poly.pdbx_strand_id
1 'polypeptide(L)'
;MKAVPRLTTPRLVLRAPGDRDIPAWFARATDVESASLAGDPVPDDMSAGARWLALSRQRFTDGKAIKWSVDQAGVSDAIGT
;
A
#
# COMPACT_ATOMS: atom_id res chain seq x y z
N MET A 1 -21.57 -1.99 -0.95
CA MET A 1 -20.28 -1.32 -0.70
C MET A 1 -19.45 -1.36 -1.97
N LYS A 2 -18.83 -0.25 -2.39
CA LYS A 2 -17.76 -0.32 -3.38
C LYS A 2 -16.57 -1.01 -2.72
N ALA A 3 -15.90 -1.91 -3.43
CA ALA A 3 -14.68 -2.57 -2.98
C ALA A 3 -13.56 -2.22 -3.96
N VAL A 4 -12.34 -2.05 -3.46
CA VAL A 4 -11.17 -1.86 -4.35
C VAL A 4 -11.10 -3.08 -5.27
N PRO A 5 -11.13 -2.89 -6.61
CA PRO A 5 -11.15 -4.01 -7.53
C PRO A 5 -9.87 -4.83 -7.40
N ARG A 6 -9.99 -6.16 -7.46
CA ARG A 6 -8.83 -7.06 -7.45
C ARG A 6 -8.42 -7.35 -8.89
N LEU A 7 -7.15 -7.13 -9.24
CA LEU A 7 -6.60 -7.48 -10.55
C LEU A 7 -5.60 -8.62 -10.37
N THR A 8 -5.67 -9.62 -11.24
CA THR A 8 -4.83 -10.83 -11.15
C THR A 8 -4.14 -11.07 -12.48
N THR A 9 -2.85 -11.36 -12.41
CA THR A 9 -2.01 -11.82 -13.52
C THR A 9 -1.34 -13.14 -13.10
N PRO A 10 -0.64 -13.85 -14.00
CA PRO A 10 0.07 -15.07 -13.62
C PRO A 10 1.11 -14.91 -12.50
N ARG A 11 1.65 -13.69 -12.30
CA ARG A 11 2.73 -13.45 -11.32
C ARG A 11 2.36 -12.48 -10.21
N LEU A 12 1.38 -11.62 -10.44
CA LEU A 12 1.03 -10.50 -9.57
C LEU A 12 -0.46 -10.46 -9.25
N VAL A 13 -0.77 -10.07 -8.02
CA VAL A 13 -2.12 -9.73 -7.58
C VAL A 13 -2.11 -8.31 -7.05
N LEU A 14 -2.98 -7.47 -7.61
CA LEU A 14 -3.31 -6.15 -7.08
C LEU A 14 -4.59 -6.28 -6.26
N ARG A 15 -4.53 -5.93 -4.97
CA ARG A 15 -5.66 -6.07 -4.03
C ARG A 15 -5.75 -4.88 -3.11
N ALA A 16 -6.87 -4.75 -2.39
CA ALA A 16 -6.99 -3.74 -1.34
C ALA A 16 -5.84 -3.88 -0.31
N PRO A 17 -5.24 -2.75 0.12
CA PRO A 17 -4.35 -2.73 1.27
C PRO A 17 -5.08 -3.13 2.56
N GLY A 18 -4.37 -3.83 3.44
CA GLY A 18 -4.80 -4.22 4.77
C GLY A 18 -3.69 -4.07 5.79
N ASP A 19 -4.00 -4.36 7.05
CA ASP A 19 -3.06 -4.16 8.17
C ASP A 19 -1.76 -4.97 8.01
N ARG A 20 -1.83 -6.12 7.32
CA ARG A 20 -0.66 -6.94 6.98
C ARG A 20 0.37 -6.24 6.07
N ASP A 21 -0.04 -5.18 5.37
CA ASP A 21 0.81 -4.45 4.43
C ASP A 21 1.58 -3.31 5.09
N ILE A 22 1.23 -2.96 6.34
CA ILE A 22 1.87 -1.86 7.06
C ILE A 22 3.39 -2.06 7.19
N PRO A 23 3.92 -3.24 7.57
CA PRO A 23 5.37 -3.43 7.64
C PRO A 23 6.08 -3.24 6.31
N ALA A 24 5.55 -3.82 5.22
CA ALA A 24 6.14 -3.69 3.88
C ALA A 24 6.05 -2.26 3.34
N TRP A 25 4.90 -1.59 3.56
CA TRP A 25 4.74 -0.18 3.24
C TRP A 25 5.74 0.69 4.02
N PHE A 26 5.90 0.45 5.33
CA PHE A 26 6.79 1.23 6.18
C PHE A 26 8.25 1.06 5.74
N ALA A 27 8.70 -0.17 5.50
CA ALA A 27 10.05 -0.44 5.00
C ALA A 27 10.35 0.34 3.71
N ARG A 28 9.42 0.36 2.75
CA ARG A 28 9.53 1.17 1.52
C ARG A 28 9.51 2.67 1.82
N ALA A 29 8.62 3.13 2.69
CA ALA A 29 8.46 4.55 2.99
C ALA A 29 9.64 5.14 3.78
N THR A 30 10.39 4.30 4.52
CA THR A 30 11.62 4.68 5.22
C THR A 30 12.88 4.55 4.38
N ASP A 31 12.80 3.89 3.22
CA ASP A 31 13.88 3.90 2.24
C ASP A 31 13.97 5.28 1.59
N VAL A 32 15.05 6.02 1.87
CA VAL A 32 15.18 7.44 1.52
C VAL A 32 15.13 7.67 0.01
N GLU A 33 15.73 6.78 -0.78
CA GLU A 33 15.71 6.87 -2.24
C GLU A 33 14.29 6.66 -2.76
N SER A 34 13.62 5.61 -2.30
CA SER A 34 12.23 5.29 -2.67
C SER A 34 11.25 6.39 -2.27
N ALA A 35 11.40 6.94 -1.06
CA ALA A 35 10.56 8.02 -0.55
C ALA A 35 10.76 9.31 -1.37
N SER A 36 12.02 9.65 -1.68
CA SER A 36 12.36 10.81 -2.51
C SER A 36 11.74 10.70 -3.91
N LEU A 37 11.83 9.52 -4.54
CA LEU A 37 11.24 9.28 -5.87
C LEU A 37 9.70 9.32 -5.85
N ALA A 38 9.08 8.86 -4.77
CA ALA A 38 7.63 8.88 -4.62
C ALA A 38 7.06 10.28 -4.29
N GLY A 39 7.91 11.21 -3.84
CA GLY A 39 7.48 12.50 -3.28
C GLY A 39 6.70 12.35 -1.96
N ASP A 40 6.84 11.20 -1.29
CA ASP A 40 6.20 10.91 -0.02
C ASP A 40 7.08 11.44 1.14
N PRO A 41 6.50 11.99 2.22
CA PRO A 41 7.27 12.24 3.44
C PRO A 41 7.75 10.91 4.03
N VAL A 42 9.00 10.89 4.49
CA VAL A 42 9.56 9.75 5.24
C VAL A 42 8.85 9.69 6.60
N PRO A 43 8.20 8.57 6.96
CA PRO A 43 7.52 8.46 8.24
C PRO A 43 8.51 8.23 9.39
N ASP A 44 8.27 8.88 10.52
CA ASP A 44 9.11 8.73 11.71
C ASP A 44 8.92 7.37 12.41
N ASP A 45 7.72 6.78 12.31
CA ASP A 45 7.36 5.53 12.99
C ASP A 45 6.29 4.70 12.26
N MET A 46 6.14 3.44 12.68
CA MET A 46 5.16 2.50 12.13
C MET A 46 3.70 2.92 12.34
N SER A 47 3.39 3.82 13.29
CA SER A 47 2.01 4.31 13.48
C SER A 47 1.52 5.11 12.27
N ALA A 48 2.45 5.65 11.47
CA ALA A 48 2.15 6.25 10.18
C ALA A 48 1.46 5.27 9.21
N GLY A 49 1.73 3.97 9.33
CA GLY A 49 1.10 2.94 8.50
C GLY A 49 -0.40 2.83 8.72
N ALA A 50 -0.85 2.93 9.97
CA ALA A 50 -2.29 2.96 10.27
C ALA A 50 -2.97 4.20 9.65
N ARG A 51 -2.29 5.37 9.70
CA ARG A 51 -2.78 6.61 9.06
C ARG A 51 -2.83 6.48 7.55
N TRP A 52 -1.79 5.91 6.93
CA TRP A 52 -1.75 5.63 5.49
C TRP A 52 -2.89 4.72 5.05
N LEU A 53 -3.14 3.63 5.79
CA LEU A 53 -4.20 2.67 5.47
C LEU A 53 -5.59 3.30 5.62
N ALA A 54 -5.83 4.06 6.70
CA ALA A 54 -7.07 4.79 6.91
C ALA A 54 -7.32 5.82 5.79
N LEU A 55 -6.31 6.62 5.43
CA LEU A 55 -6.40 7.60 4.35
C LEU A 55 -6.68 6.93 3.00
N SER A 56 -6.04 5.80 2.71
CA SER A 56 -6.25 5.03 1.47
C SER A 56 -7.70 4.53 1.37
N ARG A 57 -8.27 4.01 2.48
CA ARG A 57 -9.67 3.58 2.57
C ARG A 57 -10.64 4.76 2.42
N GLN A 58 -10.34 5.91 3.04
CA GLN A 58 -11.17 7.11 2.92
C GLN A 58 -11.20 7.64 1.47
N ARG A 59 -10.03 7.79 0.84
CA ARG A 59 -9.94 8.28 -0.55
C ARG A 59 -10.65 7.38 -1.54
N PHE A 60 -10.67 6.07 -1.30
CA PHE A 60 -11.46 5.14 -2.10
C PHE A 60 -12.97 5.32 -1.90
N THR A 61 -13.40 5.47 -0.65
CA THR A 61 -14.82 5.75 -0.31
C THR A 61 -15.31 7.04 -0.95
N ASP A 62 -14.47 8.08 -0.92
CA ASP A 62 -14.73 9.38 -1.55
C ASP A 62 -14.71 9.35 -3.09
N GLY A 63 -14.28 8.24 -3.71
CA GLY A 63 -14.09 8.14 -5.16
C GLY A 63 -12.91 8.97 -5.69
N LYS A 64 -11.97 9.36 -4.83
CA LYS A 64 -10.82 10.22 -5.16
C LYS A 64 -9.60 9.43 -5.64
N ALA A 65 -9.40 8.21 -5.14
CA ALA A 65 -8.26 7.39 -5.52
C ALA A 65 -8.52 5.89 -5.32
N ILE A 66 -7.78 5.08 -6.07
CA ILE A 66 -7.61 3.64 -5.81
C ILE A 66 -6.16 3.45 -5.37
N LYS A 67 -5.95 2.69 -4.30
CA LYS A 67 -4.63 2.24 -3.84
C LYS A 67 -4.68 0.71 -3.80
N TRP A 68 -3.63 0.07 -4.28
CA TRP A 68 -3.46 -1.38 -4.22
C TRP A 68 -2.26 -1.72 -3.37
N SER A 69 -2.27 -2.91 -2.77
CA SER A 69 -1.06 -3.63 -2.41
C SER A 69 -0.78 -4.67 -3.48
N VAL A 70 0.49 -4.87 -3.81
CA VAL A 70 0.95 -5.77 -4.86
C VAL A 70 1.52 -7.03 -4.20
N ASP A 71 0.87 -8.18 -4.39
CA ASP A 71 1.43 -9.48 -4.00
C ASP A 71 2.12 -10.13 -5.21
N GLN A 72 3.19 -10.88 -4.96
CA GLN A 72 3.84 -11.76 -5.93
C GLN A 72 3.73 -13.22 -5.49
N ALA A 73 3.47 -14.13 -6.43
CA ALA A 73 3.42 -15.56 -6.13
C ALA A 73 4.75 -16.04 -5.51
N GLY A 74 4.67 -16.73 -4.37
CA GLY A 74 5.83 -17.24 -3.64
C GLY A 74 6.52 -16.23 -2.71
N VAL A 75 6.03 -14.99 -2.62
CA VAL A 75 6.50 -13.97 -1.68
C VAL A 75 5.46 -13.77 -0.58
N SER A 76 5.87 -13.78 0.68
CA SER A 76 4.96 -13.65 1.83
C SER A 76 4.39 -12.24 1.98
N ASP A 77 5.23 -11.24 1.74
CA ASP A 77 4.90 -9.83 1.92
C ASP A 77 4.49 -9.18 0.61
N ALA A 78 3.68 -8.12 0.71
CA ALA A 78 3.43 -7.27 -0.44
C ALA A 78 4.73 -6.62 -0.91
N ILE A 79 4.97 -6.62 -2.21
CA ILE A 79 6.19 -6.07 -2.83
C ILE A 79 6.05 -4.59 -3.22
N GLY A 80 4.88 -4.00 -2.99
CA GLY A 80 4.62 -2.60 -3.32
C GLY A 80 3.21 -2.13 -3.00
N THR A 81 3.00 -0.82 -3.13
CA THR A 81 1.71 -0.13 -2.92
C THR A 81 1.54 1.06 -3.85
#